data_AF-A0A4P6WMY1-F1
#
_entry.id   AF-A0A4P6WMY1-F1
#
_cell.length_a   1.000
_cell.length_b   1.000
_cell.length_c   1.000
_cell.angle_alpha   90.00
_cell.angle_beta   90.00
_cell.angle_gamma   90.00
#
_symmetry.space_group_name_H-M   'P 1'
#
loop_
_entity.id
_entity.type
_entity.pdbx_description
1 polymer ?
#
loop_
_entity_poly.entity_id
_entity_poly.type
_entity_poly.pdbx_seq_one_letter_code
_entity_poly.pdbx_strand_id
1 'polypeptide(L)'
;MRQAGAEDRFSYSASHATYISKSIRDRNQGNAKALYWGYRLNERKPQVGDLVCWDRDPDKVVDYDHQHLGNYSSHTDLVVSVGTDQIEVIGGNVGNSVTRRPLALSAEGYLTAGTQGGETLFAIMGCRI
;
A
#
# COMPACT_ATOMS: atom_id res chain seq x y z
N MET A 1 -7.65 -9.77 7.26
CA MET A 1 -7.57 -10.49 5.97
C MET A 1 -8.02 -11.96 6.02
N ARG A 2 -7.72 -12.76 7.07
CA ARG A 2 -8.07 -14.21 7.09
C ARG A 2 -9.58 -14.49 7.15
N GLN A 3 -10.34 -13.66 7.85
CA GLN A 3 -11.80 -13.73 7.88
C GLN A 3 -12.50 -13.10 6.66
N ALA A 4 -11.76 -12.41 5.78
CA ALA A 4 -12.32 -11.74 4.60
C ALA A 4 -12.25 -12.61 3.32
N GLY A 5 -11.95 -13.92 3.44
CA GLY A 5 -11.90 -14.84 2.28
C GLY A 5 -10.64 -14.75 1.41
N ALA A 6 -9.55 -14.16 1.92
CA ALA A 6 -8.31 -14.03 1.16
C ALA A 6 -7.49 -15.34 1.04
N GLU A 7 -7.82 -16.38 1.82
CA GLU A 7 -7.19 -17.71 1.83
C GLU A 7 -5.65 -17.69 1.67
N ASP A 8 -5.06 -18.59 0.89
CA ASP A 8 -3.63 -18.67 0.62
C ASP A 8 -3.12 -17.57 -0.35
N ARG A 9 -4.02 -16.73 -0.87
CA ARG A 9 -3.74 -15.67 -1.84
C ARG A 9 -3.14 -14.40 -1.22
N PHE A 10 -3.04 -14.36 0.12
CA PHE A 10 -2.43 -13.27 0.87
C PHE A 10 -1.46 -13.81 1.92
N SER A 11 -0.25 -13.24 2.00
CA SER A 11 0.66 -13.58 3.10
C SER A 11 0.21 -12.92 4.39
N TYR A 12 -0.40 -13.71 5.27
CA TYR A 12 -0.75 -13.29 6.62
C TYR A 12 0.51 -13.11 7.45
N SER A 13 1.02 -11.88 7.47
CA SER A 13 2.05 -11.44 8.41
C SER A 13 1.48 -10.32 9.26
N ALA A 14 1.84 -10.28 10.53
CA ALA A 14 1.61 -9.09 11.37
C ALA A 14 2.44 -7.89 10.87
N SER A 15 3.53 -8.15 10.13
CA SER A 15 4.37 -7.13 9.53
C SER A 15 3.85 -6.68 8.17
N HIS A 16 3.63 -5.36 8.04
CA HIS A 16 3.19 -4.71 6.81
C HIS A 16 4.21 -4.91 5.68
N ALA A 17 5.49 -4.77 6.01
CA ALA A 17 6.61 -4.87 5.07
C ALA A 17 6.65 -6.21 4.36
N THR A 18 6.27 -7.31 5.03
CA THR A 18 6.28 -8.65 4.44
C THR A 18 5.32 -8.74 3.25
N TYR A 19 4.07 -8.31 3.42
CA TYR A 19 3.08 -8.45 2.35
C TYR A 19 3.23 -7.37 1.28
N ILE A 20 3.74 -6.18 1.62
CA ILE A 20 4.12 -5.17 0.62
C ILE A 20 5.21 -5.72 -0.30
N SER A 21 6.31 -6.20 0.29
CA SER A 21 7.43 -6.80 -0.45
C SER A 21 6.99 -7.97 -1.33
N LYS A 22 6.11 -8.84 -0.81
CA LYS A 22 5.56 -9.95 -1.57
C LYS A 22 4.70 -9.47 -2.74
N SER A 23 3.84 -8.46 -2.55
CA SER A 23 2.96 -7.97 -3.61
C SER A 23 3.73 -7.41 -4.81
N ILE A 24 4.86 -6.73 -4.55
CA ILE A 24 5.76 -6.20 -5.58
C ILE A 24 6.48 -7.34 -6.28
N ARG A 25 6.98 -8.33 -5.53
CA ARG A 25 7.58 -9.55 -6.10
C ARG A 25 6.60 -10.31 -6.98
N ASP A 26 5.37 -10.53 -6.51
CA ASP A 26 4.33 -11.24 -7.24
C ASP A 26 3.98 -10.52 -8.54
N ARG A 27 3.92 -9.18 -8.54
CA ARG A 27 3.75 -8.40 -9.76
C ARG A 27 4.92 -8.59 -10.73
N ASN A 28 6.14 -8.41 -10.24
CA ASN A 28 7.35 -8.52 -11.06
C ASN A 28 7.53 -9.93 -11.66
N GLN A 29 7.01 -10.95 -10.99
CA GLN A 29 7.02 -12.35 -11.46
C GLN A 29 5.77 -12.73 -12.27
N GLY A 30 4.80 -11.83 -12.45
CA GLY A 30 3.56 -12.11 -13.16
C GLY A 30 2.68 -13.17 -12.48
N ASN A 31 2.75 -13.29 -11.15
CA ASN A 31 2.00 -14.28 -10.39
C ASN A 31 0.48 -13.98 -10.44
N ALA A 32 -0.21 -14.63 -11.37
CA ALA A 32 -1.64 -14.44 -11.59
C ALA A 32 -2.51 -14.83 -10.40
N LYS A 33 -2.03 -15.68 -9.48
CA LYS A 33 -2.77 -16.13 -8.29
C LYS A 33 -2.74 -15.13 -7.13
N ALA A 34 -1.87 -14.12 -7.19
CA ALA A 34 -1.76 -13.13 -6.12
C ALA A 34 -2.99 -12.20 -6.10
N LEU A 35 -3.57 -12.03 -4.90
CA LEU A 35 -4.73 -11.15 -4.68
C LEU A 35 -4.38 -9.67 -4.86
N TYR A 36 -3.18 -9.29 -4.45
CA TYR A 36 -2.65 -7.94 -4.60
C TYR A 36 -1.36 -7.97 -5.43
N TRP A 37 -1.24 -7.00 -6.32
CA TRP A 37 0.03 -6.64 -6.94
C TRP A 37 0.48 -5.28 -6.44
N GLY A 38 1.75 -5.14 -6.11
CA GLY A 38 2.33 -3.86 -5.74
C GLY A 38 2.74 -3.10 -7.00
N TYR A 39 2.32 -1.85 -7.14
CA TYR A 39 2.59 -0.95 -8.27
C TYR A 39 3.34 0.28 -7.79
N ARG A 40 4.12 0.90 -8.68
CA ARG A 40 4.58 2.27 -8.45
C ARG A 40 3.40 3.22 -8.46
N LEU A 41 3.55 4.35 -7.77
CA LEU A 41 2.49 5.35 -7.59
C LEU A 41 1.99 5.92 -8.93
N ASN A 42 2.85 5.95 -9.96
CA ASN A 42 2.55 6.44 -11.31
C ASN A 42 2.17 5.35 -12.33
N GLU A 43 2.04 4.08 -11.90
CA GLU A 43 1.67 2.96 -12.80
C GLU A 43 0.21 2.56 -12.69
N ARG A 44 -0.44 2.86 -11.56
CA ARG A 44 -1.82 2.49 -11.28
C ARG A 44 -2.53 3.66 -10.61
N LYS A 45 -3.69 4.03 -11.15
CA LYS A 45 -4.61 4.95 -10.46
C LYS A 45 -5.25 4.20 -9.27
N PRO A 46 -5.31 4.79 -8.08
CA PRO A 46 -5.88 4.14 -6.91
C PRO A 46 -7.38 3.83 -7.11
N GLN A 47 -7.81 2.68 -6.60
CA GLN A 47 -9.21 2.24 -6.60
C GLN A 47 -9.67 1.92 -5.18
N VAL A 48 -10.97 1.98 -4.93
CA VAL A 48 -11.54 1.52 -3.66
C VAL A 48 -11.17 0.06 -3.46
N GLY A 49 -10.65 -0.27 -2.27
CA GLY A 49 -10.13 -1.61 -1.96
C GLY A 49 -8.62 -1.77 -2.16
N ASP A 50 -7.94 -0.82 -2.82
CA ASP A 50 -6.47 -0.81 -2.89
C ASP A 50 -5.88 -0.45 -1.52
N LEU A 51 -4.64 -0.87 -1.26
CA LEU A 51 -3.88 -0.43 -0.09
C LEU A 51 -2.77 0.53 -0.53
N VAL A 52 -2.62 1.66 0.14
CA VAL A 52 -1.46 2.55 -0.04
C VAL A 52 -0.36 2.19 0.94
N CYS A 53 0.90 2.22 0.51
CA CYS A 53 2.03 1.71 1.28
C CYS A 53 2.99 2.83 1.70
N TRP A 54 3.26 2.87 3.00
CA TRP A 54 4.08 3.89 3.64
C TRP A 54 5.37 3.31 4.20
N ASP A 55 6.45 4.01 3.97
CA ASP A 55 7.73 3.84 4.64
C ASP A 55 7.72 4.61 5.97
N ARG A 56 8.21 3.95 7.02
CA ARG A 56 8.38 4.50 8.36
C ARG A 56 9.78 4.26 8.91
N ASP A 57 10.68 3.67 8.13
CA ASP A 57 12.01 3.30 8.58
C ASP A 57 12.92 4.54 8.52
N PRO A 58 13.44 5.05 9.65
CA PRO A 58 14.31 6.21 9.63
C PRO A 58 15.72 5.88 9.11
N ASP A 59 16.10 4.61 9.10
CA ASP A 59 17.47 4.15 8.87
C ASP A 59 17.68 3.55 7.48
N LYS A 60 16.58 3.33 6.72
CA LYS A 60 16.63 2.70 5.40
C LYS A 60 15.88 3.52 4.38
N VAL A 61 16.42 3.58 3.17
CA VAL A 61 15.65 4.04 2.02
C VAL A 61 14.73 2.89 1.61
N VAL A 62 13.41 3.11 1.74
CA VAL A 62 12.40 2.17 1.27
C VAL A 62 11.60 2.81 0.15
N ASP A 63 11.63 2.17 -1.01
CA ASP A 63 10.83 2.52 -2.19
C ASP A 63 10.47 1.25 -2.94
N TYR A 64 9.73 1.35 -4.05
CA TYR A 64 9.32 0.21 -4.87
C TYR A 64 10.46 -0.80 -5.14
N ASP A 65 11.66 -0.32 -5.44
CA ASP A 65 12.83 -1.13 -5.80
C ASP A 65 13.60 -1.64 -4.58
N HIS A 66 13.53 -0.93 -3.45
CA HIS A 66 14.29 -1.21 -2.23
C HIS A 66 13.41 -1.72 -1.07
N GLN A 67 12.93 -2.96 -1.18
CA GLN A 67 12.02 -3.56 -0.19
C GLN A 67 12.70 -4.33 0.95
N HIS A 68 14.03 -4.41 1.00
CA HIS A 68 14.78 -5.09 2.08
C HIS A 68 14.23 -6.47 2.48
N LEU A 69 13.68 -7.24 1.53
CA LEU A 69 13.01 -8.52 1.75
C LEU A 69 11.91 -8.50 2.83
N GLY A 70 11.28 -7.36 3.06
CA GLY A 70 10.25 -7.18 4.10
C GLY A 70 10.79 -6.85 5.48
N ASN A 71 12.06 -6.44 5.60
CA ASN A 71 12.71 -6.05 6.85
C ASN A 71 12.85 -4.54 7.01
N TYR A 72 11.71 -3.85 7.15
CA TYR A 72 11.64 -2.41 7.38
C TYR A 72 10.36 -2.02 8.12
N SER A 73 10.36 -0.87 8.79
CA SER A 73 9.15 -0.32 9.40
C SER A 73 8.22 0.25 8.32
N SER A 74 6.95 -0.15 8.34
CA SER A 74 5.98 0.27 7.32
C SER A 74 4.56 0.26 7.84
N HIS A 75 3.69 0.85 7.02
CA HIS A 75 2.27 0.97 7.28
C HIS A 75 1.47 0.84 5.97
N THR A 76 0.19 0.50 6.08
CA THR A 76 -0.74 0.56 4.95
C THR A 76 -2.09 1.10 5.36
N ASP A 77 -2.68 1.92 4.51
CA ASP A 77 -4.06 2.37 4.64
C ASP A 77 -4.93 1.83 3.50
N LEU A 78 -6.21 1.58 3.79
CA LEU A 78 -7.20 1.14 2.81
C LEU A 78 -7.82 2.33 2.10
N VAL A 79 -7.82 2.33 0.76
CA VAL A 79 -8.58 3.28 -0.03
C VAL A 79 -10.07 2.97 0.07
N VAL A 80 -10.86 3.93 0.57
CA VAL A 80 -12.31 3.78 0.78
C VAL A 80 -13.16 4.67 -0.13
N SER A 81 -12.55 5.70 -0.73
CA SER A 81 -13.20 6.56 -1.73
C SER A 81 -12.17 7.13 -2.69
N VAL A 82 -12.59 7.36 -3.93
CA VAL A 82 -11.79 8.01 -4.98
C VAL A 82 -12.60 9.18 -5.53
N GLY A 83 -12.11 10.40 -5.32
CA GLY A 83 -12.64 11.63 -5.89
C GLY A 83 -11.87 12.06 -7.15
N THR A 84 -12.11 13.28 -7.60
CA THR A 84 -11.48 13.83 -8.80
C THR A 84 -10.01 14.18 -8.58
N ASP A 85 -9.69 14.74 -7.42
CA ASP A 85 -8.38 15.33 -7.08
C ASP A 85 -7.77 14.72 -5.81
N GLN A 86 -8.49 13.84 -5.12
CA GLN A 86 -8.01 13.15 -3.93
C GLN A 86 -8.68 11.80 -3.73
N ILE A 87 -8.02 10.94 -2.96
CA ILE A 87 -8.60 9.73 -2.38
C ILE A 87 -8.76 9.86 -0.88
N GLU A 88 -9.65 9.05 -0.33
CA GLU A 88 -9.81 8.91 1.11
C GLU A 88 -9.28 7.55 1.53
N VAL A 89 -8.37 7.54 2.51
CA VAL A 89 -7.80 6.31 3.05
C VAL A 89 -8.12 6.16 4.53
N ILE A 90 -8.27 4.92 4.98
CA ILE A 90 -8.48 4.57 6.38
C ILE A 90 -7.36 3.67 6.86
N GLY A 91 -6.68 4.10 7.91
CA GLY A 91 -5.61 3.37 8.58
C GLY A 91 -6.03 2.71 9.88
N GLY A 92 -5.51 1.51 10.11
CA GLY A 92 -5.61 0.82 11.40
C GLY A 92 -4.33 0.95 12.20
N ASN A 93 -4.46 1.46 13.43
CA ASN A 93 -3.44 1.57 14.49
C ASN A 93 -2.51 2.79 14.46
N VAL A 94 -3.10 3.97 14.70
CA VAL A 94 -2.43 5.07 15.41
C VAL A 94 -3.11 5.19 16.78
N GLY A 95 -2.48 4.66 17.84
CA GLY A 95 -2.95 4.83 19.23
C GLY A 95 -4.37 4.34 19.53
N ASN A 96 -4.82 3.21 18.97
CA ASN A 96 -6.21 2.70 19.05
C ASN A 96 -7.28 3.54 18.33
N SER A 97 -6.90 4.42 17.41
CA SER A 97 -7.85 5.17 16.58
C SER A 97 -7.87 4.67 15.12
N VAL A 98 -9.05 4.71 14.52
CA VAL A 98 -9.27 4.57 13.07
C VAL A 98 -9.28 5.99 12.51
N THR A 99 -8.27 6.35 11.72
CA THR A 99 -8.16 7.70 11.18
C THR A 99 -8.44 7.68 9.68
N ARG A 100 -9.29 8.61 9.25
CA ARG A 100 -9.54 8.89 7.83
C ARG A 100 -8.62 10.02 7.37
N ARG A 101 -7.95 9.82 6.25
CA ARG A 101 -6.91 10.71 5.73
C ARG A 101 -7.09 10.96 4.23
N PRO A 102 -7.19 12.21 3.77
CA PRO A 102 -7.21 12.51 2.35
C PRO A 102 -5.78 12.47 1.79
N LEU A 103 -5.62 11.91 0.58
CA LEU A 103 -4.38 11.95 -0.19
C LEU A 103 -4.65 12.56 -1.57
N ALA A 104 -3.91 13.61 -1.91
CA ALA A 104 -4.06 14.28 -3.20
C ALA A 104 -3.61 13.40 -4.36
N LEU A 105 -4.27 13.56 -5.50
CA LEU A 105 -3.92 12.98 -6.79
C LEU A 105 -3.24 14.02 -7.67
N SER A 106 -2.36 13.56 -8.55
CA SER A 106 -1.85 14.38 -9.65
C SER A 106 -2.98 14.73 -10.64
N ALA A 107 -2.73 15.67 -11.54
CA ALA A 107 -3.68 16.03 -12.59
C ALA A 107 -4.08 14.84 -13.49
N GLU A 108 -3.18 13.85 -13.61
CA GLU A 108 -3.39 12.62 -14.36
C GLU A 108 -4.13 11.53 -13.54
N GLY A 109 -4.38 11.78 -12.25
CA GLY A 109 -5.10 10.89 -11.34
C GLY A 109 -4.23 9.83 -10.65
N TYR A 110 -2.92 10.06 -10.52
CA TYR A 110 -2.00 9.18 -9.81
C TYR A 110 -1.68 9.69 -8.42
N LEU A 111 -1.27 8.80 -7.52
CA LEU A 111 -0.61 9.24 -6.30
C LEU A 111 0.80 9.70 -6.61
N THR A 112 1.31 10.63 -5.82
CA THR A 112 2.70 11.10 -5.88
C THR A 112 3.40 10.75 -4.58
N ALA A 113 4.71 10.47 -4.66
CA ALA A 113 5.49 10.28 -3.45
C ALA A 113 5.41 11.55 -2.59
N GLY A 114 5.18 11.37 -1.30
CA GLY A 114 5.00 12.48 -0.36
C GLY A 114 5.08 11.98 1.07
N THR A 115 5.57 12.85 1.95
CA THR A 115 5.68 12.56 3.38
C THR A 115 4.51 13.17 4.13
N GLN A 116 3.84 12.38 4.96
CA GLN A 116 2.74 12.85 5.80
C GLN A 116 2.77 12.11 7.14
N GLY A 117 2.73 12.85 8.25
CA GLY A 117 2.83 12.25 9.58
C GLY A 117 4.18 11.56 9.87
N GLY A 118 5.23 11.94 9.14
CA GLY A 118 6.57 11.31 9.24
C GLY A 118 6.72 10.01 8.45
N GLU A 119 5.71 9.60 7.69
CA GLU A 119 5.74 8.42 6.83
C GLU A 119 5.80 8.84 5.35
N THR A 120 6.52 8.10 4.51
CA THR A 120 6.67 8.41 3.08
C THR A 120 5.90 7.42 2.22
N LEU A 121 4.96 7.91 1.41
CA LEU A 121 4.20 7.09 0.48
C LEU A 121 5.10 6.61 -0.67
N PHE A 122 5.13 5.29 -0.94
CA PHE A 122 6.03 4.75 -1.97
C PHE A 122 5.42 3.74 -2.95
N ALA A 123 4.30 3.10 -2.61
CA ALA A 123 3.66 2.11 -3.50
C ALA A 123 2.14 2.02 -3.29
N ILE A 124 1.47 1.41 -4.27
CA ILE A 124 0.05 1.01 -4.19
C ILE A 124 -0.03 -0.50 -4.34
N MET A 125 -0.63 -1.19 -3.39
CA MET A 125 -1.08 -2.56 -3.57
C MET A 125 -2.47 -2.55 -4.20
N GLY A 126 -2.51 -2.85 -5.49
CA GLY A 126 -3.75 -2.94 -6.25
C GLY A 126 -4.46 -4.27 -6.03
N CYS A 127 -5.71 -4.23 -5.58
CA CYS A 127 -6.56 -5.41 -5.48
C CYS A 127 -6.89 -5.93 -6.90
N ARG A 128 -6.90 -7.25 -7.08
CA ARG A 128 -7.08 -7.92 -8.39
C ARG A 128 -8.37 -8.74 -8.52
N ILE A 129 -9.30 -8.58 -7.58
CA ILE A 129 -10.64 -9.19 -7.62
C ILE A 129 -11.71 -8.18 -8.00
#